data_AF-A0A8D0C7H1-F1
#
_entry.id   AF-A0A8D0C7H1-F1
#
_cell.length_a   1.000
_cell.length_b   1.000
_cell.length_c   1.000
_cell.angle_alpha   90.00
_cell.angle_beta   90.00
_cell.angle_gamma   90.00
#
_symmetry.space_group_name_H-M   'P 1'
#
loop_
_entity.id
_entity.type
_entity.pdbx_description
1 polymer ?
#
loop_
_entity_poly.entity_id
_entity_poly.type
_entity_poly.pdbx_seq_one_letter_code
_entity_poly.pdbx_strand_id
1 'polypeptide(L)'
;MLFVDDRRGTAVGVLTQRVGSWDRPVAYLSKSLDMAAKGWPGCLRSIAATSLLLTEALKLTYGQTIEDASICICCQSFPRW
;
A
#
# COMPACT_ATOMS: atom_id res chain seq x y z
N MET A 1 -7.93 5.74 -2.51
CA MET A 1 -6.49 5.79 -2.87
C MET A 1 -5.72 4.98 -1.86
N LEU A 2 -4.73 4.20 -2.28
CA LEU A 2 -3.89 3.40 -1.38
C LEU A 2 -2.44 3.87 -1.48
N PHE A 3 -1.90 4.37 -0.38
CA PHE A 3 -0.50 4.76 -0.28
C PHE A 3 0.29 3.60 0.30
N VAL A 4 1.38 3.19 -0.36
CA VAL A 4 2.21 2.06 0.08
C VAL A 4 3.68 2.46 0.17
N ASP A 5 4.30 2.08 1.28
CA ASP A 5 5.72 2.25 1.57
C ASP A 5 6.31 0.93 2.11
N ASP A 6 7.58 0.65 1.78
CA ASP A 6 8.35 -0.45 2.35
C ASP A 6 9.35 0.10 3.39
N ARG A 7 9.06 -0.15 4.66
CA ARG A 7 9.90 0.21 5.81
C ARG A 7 10.69 -1.00 6.27
N ARG A 8 11.91 -1.16 5.75
CA ARG A 8 12.87 -2.20 6.17
C ARG A 8 12.28 -3.63 6.14
N GLY A 9 11.55 -3.97 5.09
CA GLY A 9 10.92 -5.29 4.98
C GLY A 9 9.56 -5.40 5.68
N THR A 10 8.93 -4.26 5.96
CA THR A 10 7.55 -4.15 6.42
C THR A 10 6.78 -3.28 5.45
N ALA A 11 5.72 -3.83 4.88
CA ALA A 11 4.77 -3.10 4.08
C ALA A 11 3.91 -2.24 5.00
N VAL A 12 3.87 -0.94 4.76
CA VAL A 12 3.02 0.01 5.48
C VAL A 12 2.20 0.76 4.45
N GLY A 13 0.93 0.98 4.73
CA GLY A 13 0.10 1.75 3.84
C GLY A 13 -1.13 2.32 4.48
N VAL A 14 -1.69 3.32 3.81
CA VAL A 14 -2.88 4.04 4.27
C VAL A 14 -3.92 3.97 3.17
N LEU A 15 -5.06 3.39 3.50
CA LEU A 15 -6.24 3.40 2.66
C LEU A 15 -7.02 4.68 2.94
N THR A 16 -7.16 5.52 1.94
CA THR A 16 -7.99 6.73 1.99
C THR A 16 -9.21 6.59 1.08
N GLN A 17 -10.30 7.20 1.51
CA GLN A 17 -11.54 7.32 0.76
C GLN A 17 -11.81 8.80 0.50
N ARG A 18 -12.18 9.11 -0.74
CA ARG A 18 -12.51 10.48 -1.12
C ARG A 18 -13.88 10.84 -0.59
N VAL A 19 -13.94 11.86 0.25
CA VAL A 19 -15.17 12.40 0.83
C VAL A 19 -15.27 13.85 0.36
N GLY A 20 -16.08 14.08 -0.68
CA GLY A 20 -16.15 15.37 -1.36
C GLY A 20 -14.82 15.74 -2.02
N SER A 21 -14.21 16.85 -1.58
CA SER A 21 -12.90 17.33 -2.07
C SER A 21 -11.71 16.87 -1.22
N TRP A 22 -11.92 16.07 -0.17
CA TRP A 22 -10.89 15.66 0.79
C TRP A 22 -10.68 14.15 0.80
N ASP A 23 -9.42 13.69 0.92
CA ASP A 23 -9.09 12.27 1.12
C ASP A 23 -9.05 11.93 2.62
N ARG A 24 -10.06 11.20 3.10
CA ARG A 24 -10.15 10.78 4.51
C ARG A 24 -9.49 9.41 4.68
N PRO A 25 -8.54 9.23 5.62
CA PRO A 25 -8.01 7.91 5.93
C PRO A 25 -9.10 7.04 6.56
N VAL A 26 -9.29 5.85 6.00
CA VAL A 26 -10.27 4.86 6.47
C VAL A 26 -9.58 3.73 7.22
N ALA A 27 -8.37 3.34 6.79
CA ALA A 27 -7.61 2.30 7.45
C ALA A 27 -6.10 2.52 7.31
N TYR A 28 -5.38 2.17 8.37
CA TYR A 28 -3.93 2.03 8.37
C TYR A 28 -3.62 0.54 8.30
N LEU A 29 -2.83 0.14 7.32
CA LEU A 29 -2.49 -1.24 7.05
C LEU A 29 -0.98 -1.41 7.22
N SER A 30 -0.58 -2.46 7.92
CA SER A 30 0.83 -2.82 8.04
C SER A 30 0.98 -4.32 8.05
N LYS A 31 1.92 -4.84 7.27
CA LYS A 31 2.21 -6.28 7.20
C LYS A 31 3.69 -6.52 6.94
N SER A 32 4.30 -7.43 7.69
CA SER A 32 5.68 -7.83 7.42
C SER A 32 5.76 -8.58 6.09
N LEU A 33 6.75 -8.24 5.26
CA LEU A 33 7.04 -9.05 4.09
C LEU A 33 7.60 -10.41 4.51
N ASP A 34 7.36 -11.42 3.67
CA ASP A 34 7.94 -12.74 3.86
C ASP A 34 9.48 -12.67 3.80
N MET A 35 10.17 -13.62 4.45
CA MET A 35 11.63 -13.64 4.50
C MET A 35 12.27 -13.63 3.10
N ALA A 36 11.64 -14.31 2.14
CA ALA A 36 12.05 -14.28 0.74
C ALA A 36 11.97 -12.87 0.14
N ALA A 37 10.84 -12.17 0.35
CA ALA A 37 10.62 -10.83 -0.19
C ALA A 37 11.47 -9.75 0.50
N LYS A 38 11.87 -9.95 1.76
CA LYS A 38 12.85 -9.08 2.43
C LYS A 38 14.19 -9.05 1.70
N GLY A 39 14.58 -10.17 1.06
CA GLY A 39 15.79 -10.27 0.25
C GLY A 39 15.69 -9.63 -1.15
N TRP A 40 14.51 -9.19 -1.59
CA TRP A 40 14.33 -8.62 -2.94
C TRP A 40 14.90 -7.19 -3.06
N PRO A 41 15.30 -6.75 -4.27
CA PRO A 41 15.69 -5.36 -4.52
C PRO A 41 14.52 -4.39 -4.29
N GLY A 42 14.81 -3.15 -3.89
CA GLY A 42 13.83 -2.22 -3.28
C GLY A 42 12.53 -2.03 -4.06
N CYS A 43 12.57 -1.86 -5.38
CA CYS A 43 11.36 -1.69 -6.18
C CYS A 43 10.50 -2.98 -6.28
N LEU A 44 11.12 -4.16 -6.38
CA LEU A 44 10.38 -5.43 -6.31
C LEU A 44 9.76 -5.64 -4.92
N ARG A 45 10.47 -5.24 -3.87
CA ARG A 45 9.93 -5.28 -2.50
C ARG A 45 8.73 -4.37 -2.34
N SER A 46 8.75 -3.19 -2.96
CA SER A 46 7.62 -2.23 -2.94
C SER A 46 6.38 -2.78 -3.67
N ILE A 47 6.57 -3.52 -4.77
CA ILE A 47 5.49 -4.21 -5.47
C ILE A 47 4.91 -5.34 -4.61
N ALA A 48 5.76 -6.14 -3.97
CA ALA A 48 5.33 -7.19 -3.04
C ALA A 48 4.60 -6.63 -1.82
N ALA A 49 5.07 -5.50 -1.28
CA ALA A 49 4.39 -4.78 -0.21
C ALA A 49 2.99 -4.32 -0.66
N THR A 50 2.89 -3.84 -1.89
CA THR A 50 1.61 -3.37 -2.46
C THR A 50 0.61 -4.50 -2.60
N SER A 51 0.99 -5.66 -3.15
CA SER A 51 0.06 -6.79 -3.31
C SER A 51 -0.44 -7.32 -1.97
N LEU A 52 0.41 -7.35 -0.94
CA LEU A 52 0.03 -7.71 0.41
C LEU A 52 -1.01 -6.76 1.00
N LEU A 53 -0.75 -5.45 0.94
CA LEU A 53 -1.67 -4.45 1.49
C LEU A 53 -2.95 -4.31 0.67
N LEU A 54 -2.88 -4.50 -0.66
CA LEU A 54 -4.03 -4.49 -1.53
C LEU A 54 -5.00 -5.61 -1.17
N THR A 55 -4.48 -6.81 -0.89
CA THR A 55 -5.31 -7.94 -0.46
C THR A 55 -6.03 -7.64 0.86
N GLU A 56 -5.37 -6.99 1.83
CA GLU A 56 -6.02 -6.58 3.07
C GLU A 56 -7.02 -5.43 2.87
N ALA A 57 -6.68 -4.46 2.02
CA ALA A 57 -7.59 -3.38 1.66
C ALA A 57 -8.87 -3.91 0.99
N LEU A 58 -8.75 -4.89 0.09
CA LEU A 58 -9.89 -5.53 -0.58
C LEU A 58 -10.82 -6.26 0.40
N LYS A 59 -10.27 -6.88 1.44
CA LYS A 59 -11.08 -7.49 2.51
C LYS A 59 -11.85 -6.41 3.29
N LEU A 60 -11.21 -5.29 3.60
CA LEU A 60 -11.84 -4.19 4.32
C LEU A 60 -12.91 -3.48 3.49
N THR A 61 -12.71 -3.38 2.18
CA THR A 61 -13.70 -2.82 1.26
C THR A 61 -14.78 -3.84 0.86
N TYR A 62 -14.79 -5.05 1.46
CA TYR A 62 -15.74 -6.12 1.14
C TYR A 62 -15.83 -6.46 -0.36
N GLY A 63 -14.70 -6.37 -1.07
CA GLY A 63 -14.67 -6.59 -2.52
C GLY A 63 -15.32 -5.48 -3.34
N GLN A 64 -15.65 -4.32 -2.74
CA GLN A 64 -15.87 -3.12 -3.53
C GLN A 64 -14.59 -2.86 -4.32
N THR A 65 -14.75 -2.83 -5.63
CA THR A 65 -13.66 -2.62 -6.57
C THR A 65 -13.04 -1.28 -6.24
N ILE A 66 -11.76 -1.30 -5.87
CA ILE A 66 -10.95 -0.09 -5.71
C ILE A 66 -10.56 0.42 -7.10
N GLU A 67 -11.52 0.43 -8.04
CA GLU A 67 -11.36 0.80 -9.45
C GLU A 67 -10.98 2.29 -9.60
N ASP A 68 -11.30 3.12 -8.60
CA ASP A 68 -10.84 4.50 -8.48
C ASP A 68 -9.62 4.68 -7.55
N ALA A 69 -9.02 3.60 -7.02
CA ALA A 69 -7.77 3.75 -6.27
C ALA A 69 -6.60 3.92 -7.22
N SER A 70 -6.17 5.17 -7.37
CA SER A 70 -4.75 5.45 -7.57
C SER A 70 -3.97 4.74 -6.45
N ILE A 71 -3.10 3.80 -6.83
CA ILE A 71 -2.14 3.17 -5.92
C ILE A 71 -0.83 3.93 -6.09
N CYS A 72 -0.39 4.60 -5.03
CA CYS A 72 0.90 5.27 -5.04
C CYS A 72 1.92 4.38 -4.34
N ILE A 73 2.83 3.82 -5.14
CA ILE A 73 3.93 2.98 -4.68
C ILE A 73 5.18 3.85 -4.58
N CYS A 74 5.67 4.10 -3.37
CA CYS A 74 6.96 4.74 -3.19
C CYS A 74 8.07 3.72 -3.46
N CYS A 75 8.58 3.65 -4.70
CA CYS A 75 9.96 3.16 -4.87
C CYS A 75 10.86 4.13 -4.11
N GLN A 76 11.72 3.62 -3.23
CA GLN A 76 12.67 4.42 -2.43
C GLN A 76 13.56 5.40 -3.25
N SER A 77 13.50 5.34 -4.58
CA SER A 77 14.13 6.25 -5.56
C SER A 77 13.29 7.47 -5.99
N PHE A 78 12.01 7.60 -5.60
CA PHE A 78 11.18 8.75 -5.96
C PHE A 78 10.92 9.63 -4.72
N PRO A 79 11.05 10.97 -4.83
CA PRO A 79 11.11 11.85 -3.69
C PRO A 79 9.84 11.76 -2.86
N ARG A 80 10.06 11.80 -1.54
CA ARG A 80 9.08 11.96 -0.47
C ARG A 80 7.97 12.94 -0.89
N TRP A 81 6.73 12.52 -0.63
CA TRP A 81 5.55 13.38 -0.44
C TRP A 81 5.92 14.76 0.13
#